data_AF-A0A2E2WJA4-F1
#
_entry.id   AF-A0A2E2WJA4-F1
#
_cell.length_a   1.000
_cell.length_b   1.000
_cell.length_c   1.000
_cell.angle_alpha   90.00
_cell.angle_beta   90.00
_cell.angle_gamma   90.00
#
_symmetry.space_group_name_H-M   'P 1'
#
loop_
_entity.id
_entity.type
_entity.pdbx_description
1 polymer ?
#
loop_
_entity_poly.entity_id
_entity_poly.type
_entity_poly.pdbx_seq_one_letter_code
_entity_poly.pdbx_strand_id
1 'polypeptide(L)'
;MEVTISDEQNDERILTRVITTPDGTEHIIKLPESHWFCLDYLIQEGFTDLETQIEIVWNAWIKYRHLQPEISLEHAFAFGIQEANVQYEYSLNGFSNDNA
;
A
#
# COMPACT_ATOMS: atom_id res chain seq x y z
N MET A 1 -28.45 17.90 10.39
CA MET A 1 -27.41 17.61 9.40
C MET A 1 -27.85 16.33 8.72
N GLU A 2 -28.38 16.44 7.51
CA GLU A 2 -28.83 15.26 6.75
C GLU A 2 -27.61 14.50 6.27
N VAL A 3 -27.53 13.22 6.65
CA VAL A 3 -26.53 12.28 6.13
C VAL A 3 -27.25 11.47 5.07
N THR A 4 -26.93 11.72 3.81
CA THR A 4 -27.39 10.87 2.71
C THR A 4 -26.44 9.68 2.64
N ILE A 5 -26.91 8.50 3.04
CA ILE A 5 -26.20 7.24 2.83
C ILE A 5 -26.58 6.76 1.44
N SER A 6 -25.64 6.77 0.50
CA SER A 6 -25.77 6.05 -0.76
C SER A 6 -25.21 4.64 -0.55
N ASP A 7 -26.10 3.65 -0.57
CA ASP A 7 -25.72 2.24 -0.71
C ASP A 7 -25.12 2.03 -2.11
N GLU A 8 -23.79 1.94 -2.18
CA GLU A 8 -23.10 1.35 -3.32
C GLU A 8 -22.44 0.04 -2.87
N GLN A 9 -22.79 -1.01 -3.61
CA GLN A 9 -22.40 -2.41 -3.43
C GLN A 9 -20.89 -2.62 -3.50
N ASN A 10 -20.19 -2.52 -2.37
CA ASN A 10 -18.95 -3.24 -2.06
C ASN A 10 -18.66 -3.03 -0.56
N ASP A 11 -18.91 -4.04 0.28
CA ASP A 11 -18.65 -3.99 1.73
C ASP A 11 -17.14 -3.99 2.07
N GLU A 12 -16.31 -3.34 1.26
CA GLU A 12 -14.89 -3.18 1.54
C GLU A 12 -14.71 -1.95 2.45
N ARG A 13 -14.42 -2.22 3.73
CA ARG A 13 -14.17 -1.15 4.70
C ARG A 13 -12.92 -0.37 4.30
N ILE A 14 -13.05 0.94 4.13
CA ILE A 14 -11.94 1.84 3.83
C ILE A 14 -11.37 2.40 5.13
N LEU A 15 -10.05 2.31 5.31
CA LEU A 15 -9.33 2.99 6.40
C LEU A 15 -8.46 4.11 5.82
N THR A 16 -8.34 5.18 6.61
CA THR A 16 -7.57 6.37 6.27
C THR A 16 -6.39 6.50 7.23
N ARG A 17 -5.19 6.73 6.71
CA ARG A 17 -4.00 7.09 7.52
C ARG A 17 -3.33 8.34 6.96
N VAL A 18 -2.72 9.11 7.85
CA VAL A 18 -1.79 10.18 7.46
C VAL A 18 -0.40 9.57 7.36
N ILE A 19 0.27 9.79 6.23
CA ILE A 19 1.67 9.43 6.02
C ILE A 19 2.49 10.70 5.78
N THR A 20 3.74 10.71 6.22
CA THR A 20 4.69 11.77 5.91
C THR A 20 5.66 11.26 4.85
N THR A 21 5.70 11.90 3.69
CA THR A 21 6.62 11.54 2.60
C THR A 21 8.04 12.03 2.89
N PRO A 22 9.07 11.52 2.19
CA PRO A 22 10.47 11.88 2.44
C PRO A 22 10.80 13.38 2.28
N ASP A 23 9.96 14.14 1.56
CA ASP A 23 10.07 15.60 1.45
C ASP A 23 9.49 16.37 2.65
N GLY A 24 8.93 15.65 3.64
CA GLY A 24 8.30 16.21 4.84
C GLY A 24 6.82 16.56 4.66
N THR A 25 6.21 16.29 3.50
CA THR A 25 4.80 16.60 3.24
C THR A 25 3.89 15.53 3.85
N GLU A 26 2.79 15.94 4.48
CA GLU A 26 1.76 15.01 4.95
C GLU A 26 0.74 14.72 3.86
N HIS A 27 0.42 13.44 3.69
CA HIS A 27 -0.58 12.93 2.75
C HIS A 27 -1.62 12.08 3.48
N ILE A 28 -2.89 12.32 3.17
CA ILE A 28 -4.00 11.47 3.63
C ILE A 28 -4.16 10.35 2.60
N ILE A 29 -3.94 9.10 3.02
CA ILE A 29 -4.05 7.91 2.18
C ILE A 29 -5.26 7.09 2.59
N LYS A 30 -6.17 6.87 1.64
CA LYS A 30 -7.37 6.06 1.83
C LYS A 30 -7.25 4.75 1.06
N LEU A 31 -7.25 3.64 1.77
CA LEU A 31 -7.14 2.29 1.19
C LEU A 31 -8.13 1.34 1.84
N PRO A 32 -8.46 0.22 1.19
CA PRO A 32 -9.09 -0.90 1.85
C PRO A 32 -8.38 -1.28 3.15
N GLU A 33 -9.17 -1.68 4.13
CA GLU A 33 -8.69 -2.16 5.43
C GLU A 33 -7.72 -3.36 5.26
N SER A 34 -7.94 -4.20 4.26
CA SER A 34 -7.09 -5.34 3.92
C SER A 34 -5.65 -4.95 3.59
N HIS A 35 -5.42 -3.85 2.85
CA HIS A 35 -4.07 -3.35 2.57
C HIS A 35 -3.37 -2.87 3.84
N TRP A 36 -4.09 -2.17 4.71
CA TRP A 36 -3.51 -1.70 5.97
C TRP A 36 -3.18 -2.85 6.92
N PHE A 37 -4.06 -3.85 7.02
CA PHE A 37 -3.77 -5.05 7.81
C PHE A 37 -2.59 -5.84 7.25
N CYS A 38 -2.47 -5.94 5.92
CA CYS A 38 -1.32 -6.57 5.29
C CYS A 38 -0.03 -5.84 5.66
N LEU A 39 0.01 -4.51 5.54
CA LEU A 39 1.18 -3.73 5.94
C LEU A 39 1.52 -3.90 7.43
N ASP A 40 0.52 -3.79 8.32
CA ASP A 40 0.73 -3.96 9.76
C ASP A 40 1.27 -5.36 10.10
N TYR A 41 0.79 -6.39 9.42
CA TYR A 41 1.28 -7.75 9.56
C TYR A 41 2.75 -7.87 9.13
N LEU A 42 3.11 -7.34 7.95
CA LEU A 42 4.50 -7.35 7.47
C LEU A 42 5.45 -6.61 8.42
N ILE A 43 4.97 -5.54 9.06
CA ILE A 43 5.72 -4.80 10.09
C ILE A 43 5.88 -5.65 11.35
N GLN A 44 4.82 -6.30 11.80
CA GLN A 44 4.85 -7.17 12.98
C GLN A 44 5.83 -8.34 12.81
N GLU A 45 5.89 -8.91 11.61
CA GLU A 45 6.80 -10.01 11.26
C GLU A 45 8.26 -9.54 11.06
N GLY A 46 8.52 -8.24 11.15
CA GLY A 46 9.86 -7.66 10.99
C GLY A 46 10.38 -7.71 9.55
N PHE A 47 9.50 -7.90 8.56
CA PHE A 47 9.89 -7.93 7.15
C PHE A 47 10.17 -6.53 6.59
N THR A 48 9.41 -5.54 7.05
CA THR A 48 9.55 -4.14 6.64
C THR A 48 9.07 -3.19 7.74
N ASP A 49 9.15 -1.88 7.50
CA ASP A 49 8.58 -0.84 8.35
C ASP A 49 7.84 0.19 7.48
N LEU A 50 7.04 1.05 8.12
CA LEU A 50 6.23 2.05 7.42
C LEU A 50 7.08 3.08 6.66
N GLU A 51 8.20 3.52 7.24
CA GLU A 51 9.08 4.53 6.66
C GLU A 51 9.72 4.02 5.37
N THR A 52 10.28 2.81 5.42
CA THR A 52 10.85 2.10 4.28
C THR A 52 9.83 1.91 3.15
N GLN A 53 8.60 1.49 3.47
CA GLN A 53 7.54 1.34 2.46
C GLN A 53 7.14 2.67 1.83
N ILE A 54 7.02 3.73 2.63
CA ILE A 54 6.76 5.08 2.12
C ILE A 54 7.88 5.52 1.17
N GLU A 55 9.14 5.32 1.52
CA GLU A 55 10.28 5.72 0.70
C GLU A 55 10.30 4.98 -0.65
N ILE A 56 10.10 3.66 -0.64
CA ILE A 56 10.05 2.83 -1.86
C ILE A 56 8.92 3.31 -2.79
N VAL A 57 7.70 3.43 -2.25
CA VAL A 57 6.52 3.87 -3.01
C VAL A 57 6.70 5.28 -3.55
N TRP A 58 7.20 6.20 -2.71
CA TRP A 58 7.41 7.60 -3.07
C TRP A 58 8.40 7.73 -4.22
N ASN A 59 9.54 7.04 -4.13
CA ASN A 59 10.57 7.08 -5.17
C ASN A 59 10.06 6.53 -6.49
N ALA A 60 9.30 5.44 -6.47
CA ALA A 60 8.67 4.89 -7.66
C ALA A 60 7.63 5.88 -8.24
N TRP A 61 6.74 6.41 -7.41
CA TRP A 61 5.69 7.31 -7.85
C TRP A 61 6.23 8.61 -8.46
N ILE A 62 7.18 9.28 -7.80
CA ILE A 62 7.82 10.50 -8.34
C ILE A 62 8.53 10.22 -9.67
N LYS A 63 9.20 9.07 -9.79
CA LYS A 63 9.90 8.69 -11.02
C LYS A 63 8.94 8.50 -12.19
N TYR A 64 7.74 7.95 -11.98
CA TYR A 64 6.84 7.56 -13.09
C TYR A 64 5.61 8.45 -13.28
N ARG A 65 5.25 9.33 -12.32
CA ARG A 65 4.05 10.17 -12.38
C ARG A 65 3.97 11.13 -13.58
N HIS A 66 5.11 11.45 -14.20
CA HIS A 66 5.12 12.27 -15.41
C HIS A 66 4.72 11.49 -16.67
N LEU A 67 4.86 10.16 -16.64
CA LEU A 67 4.44 9.24 -17.69
C LEU A 67 3.01 8.73 -17.45
N GLN A 68 2.60 8.61 -16.19
CA GLN A 68 1.29 8.10 -15.75
C GLN A 68 0.67 9.04 -14.70
N PRO A 69 0.22 10.25 -15.09
CA PRO A 69 -0.29 11.26 -14.17
C PRO A 69 -1.61 10.88 -13.48
N GLU A 70 -2.33 9.91 -14.02
CA GLU A 70 -3.58 9.36 -13.48
C GLU A 70 -3.36 8.48 -12.24
N ILE A 71 -2.14 7.97 -12.03
CA ILE A 71 -1.83 7.16 -10.87
C ILE A 71 -1.65 8.05 -9.65
N SER A 72 -2.60 7.98 -8.71
CA SER A 72 -2.51 8.66 -7.43
C SER A 72 -1.44 8.01 -6.53
N LEU A 73 -0.96 8.78 -5.55
CA LEU A 73 -0.06 8.24 -4.53
C LEU A 73 -0.72 7.09 -3.75
N GLU A 74 -2.03 7.16 -3.51
CA GLU A 74 -2.81 6.09 -2.85
C GLU A 74 -2.74 4.79 -3.65
N HIS A 75 -2.92 4.86 -4.97
CA HIS A 75 -2.81 3.69 -5.84
C HIS A 75 -1.39 3.10 -5.82
N ALA A 76 -0.37 3.96 -5.89
CA ALA A 76 1.02 3.51 -5.79
C ALA A 76 1.31 2.84 -4.43
N PHE A 77 0.71 3.34 -3.35
CA PHE A 77 0.85 2.77 -2.01
C PHE A 77 0.18 1.41 -1.88
N ALA A 78 -1.04 1.27 -2.42
CA ALA A 78 -1.75 -0.01 -2.47
C ALA A 78 -0.92 -1.08 -3.20
N PHE A 79 -0.34 -0.71 -4.34
CA PHE A 79 0.52 -1.58 -5.13
C PHE A 79 1.81 -1.94 -4.38
N GLY A 80 2.46 -0.97 -3.74
CA GLY A 80 3.67 -1.20 -2.94
C GLY A 80 3.46 -2.23 -1.82
N ILE A 81 2.33 -2.14 -1.11
CA ILE A 81 1.95 -3.11 -0.07
C ILE A 81 1.78 -4.51 -0.67
N GLN A 82 1.10 -4.63 -1.81
CA GLN A 82 0.89 -5.91 -2.48
C GLN A 82 2.22 -6.56 -2.91
N GLU A 83 3.13 -5.79 -3.49
CA GLU A 83 4.46 -6.27 -3.88
C GLU A 83 5.28 -6.70 -2.66
N ALA A 84 5.23 -5.94 -1.56
CA ALA A 84 5.89 -6.31 -0.31
C ALA A 84 5.34 -7.64 0.24
N ASN A 85 4.02 -7.84 0.18
CA ASN A 85 3.38 -9.09 0.59
C ASN A 85 3.83 -10.28 -0.26
N VAL A 86 3.88 -10.09 -1.58
CA VAL A 86 4.36 -11.11 -2.52
C VAL A 86 5.81 -11.49 -2.22
N GLN A 87 6.69 -10.51 -1.95
CA GLN A 87 8.09 -10.77 -1.58
C GLN A 87 8.22 -11.49 -0.24
N TYR A 88 7.38 -11.15 0.74
CA TYR A 88 7.33 -11.84 2.02
C TYR A 88 6.91 -13.30 1.86
N GLU A 89 5.81 -13.57 1.15
CA GLU A 89 5.35 -14.93 0.83
C GLU A 89 6.42 -15.73 0.09
N TYR A 90 7.12 -15.10 -0.87
CA TYR A 90 8.26 -15.73 -1.54
C TYR A 90 9.41 -16.06 -0.58
N SER A 91 9.68 -15.20 0.40
CA SER A 91 10.75 -15.42 1.37
C SER A 91 10.45 -16.59 2.32
N LEU A 92 9.17 -16.83 2.64
CA LEU A 92 8.74 -17.93 3.51
C LEU A 92 8.72 -19.27 2.78
N ASN A 93 8.22 -19.29 1.55
CA ASN A 93 8.00 -20.53 0.81
C ASN A 93 9.25 -21.04 0.08
N GLY A 94 10.29 -20.20 -0.05
CA GLY A 94 11.49 -20.52 -0.81
C GLY A 94 11.19 -20.75 -2.30
N PHE A 95 12.20 -20.77 -3.15
CA PHE A 95 12.02 -21.24 -4.53
C PHE A 95 11.67 -22.75 -4.51
N SER A 96 10.40 -23.12 -4.53
CA SER A 96 9.99 -24.38 -5.16
C SER A 96 9.82 -24.10 -6.65
N ASN A 97 10.95 -24.02 -7.36
CA ASN A 97 10.94 -24.18 -8.80
C ASN A 97 10.63 -25.66 -9.04
N ASP A 98 9.35 -26.04 -9.03
CA ASP A 98 8.85 -27.38 -9.38
C ASP A 98 8.96 -27.64 -10.90
N ASN A 99 10.13 -27.33 -11.47
CA ASN A 99 10.53 -27.62 -12.85
C ASN A 99 11.92 -28.30 -12.86
N ALA A 100 12.09 -29.31 -11.99
CA ALA A 100 13.18 -30.29 -12.08
C ALA A 100 12.67 -31.61 -12.68
#